data_AF-A0A538B8I3-F1
#
_entry.id   AF-A0A538B8I3-F1
#
_cell.length_a   1.000
_cell.length_b   1.000
_cell.length_c   1.000
_cell.angle_alpha   90.00
_cell.angle_beta   90.00
_cell.angle_gamma   90.00
#
_symmetry.space_group_name_H-M   'P 1'
#
loop_
_entity.id
_entity.type
_entity.pdbx_description
1 polymer ?
#
loop_
_entity_poly.entity_id
_entity_poly.type
_entity_poly.pdbx_seq_one_letter_code
_entity_poly.pdbx_strand_id
1 'polypeptide(L)'
;MRIGSSTLTPIRLAEPADGSPHVGFAENGVVFHTEGWYEVLLDVHWDPGARQGTRFSHTKIPGQEPLHSEAIAADVLAQLSDGRQLLRGNSIFGPERTSCLVLEVWQDSGDPVSVETAALIVRELSVPWTPGG
;
A
#
# COMPACT_ATOMS: atom_id res chain seq x y z
N MET A 1 4.47 9.69 10.12
CA MET A 1 3.43 10.64 9.62
C MET A 1 2.23 10.60 10.56
N ARG A 2 1.49 11.71 10.78
CA ARG A 2 0.26 11.70 11.59
C ARG A 2 -0.98 11.70 10.71
N ILE A 3 -1.93 10.81 11.00
CA ILE A 3 -3.16 10.59 10.25
C ILE A 3 -4.34 11.10 11.07
N GLY A 4 -5.07 12.07 10.53
CA GLY A 4 -6.28 12.59 11.16
C GLY A 4 -7.38 11.54 11.27
N SER A 5 -8.27 11.69 12.24
CA SER A 5 -9.42 10.81 12.37
C SER A 5 -10.36 11.01 11.18
N SER A 6 -10.95 9.91 10.73
CA SER A 6 -11.99 9.84 9.72
C SER A 6 -11.61 10.43 8.36
N THR A 7 -10.31 10.50 8.04
CA THR A 7 -9.79 11.11 6.80
C THR A 7 -8.92 10.12 6.03
N LEU A 8 -9.30 9.83 4.78
CA LEU A 8 -8.46 9.04 3.87
C LEU A 8 -7.23 9.86 3.48
N THR A 9 -6.06 9.31 3.75
CA THR A 9 -4.80 10.03 3.66
C THR A 9 -3.81 9.24 2.80
N PRO A 10 -3.38 9.77 1.64
CA PRO A 10 -2.29 9.20 0.87
C PRO A 10 -1.01 9.19 1.69
N ILE A 11 -0.31 8.06 1.70
CA ILE A 11 0.95 7.91 2.41
C ILE A 11 2.10 8.08 1.44
N ARG A 12 3.04 8.96 1.81
CA ARG A 12 4.33 9.04 1.17
C ARG A 12 5.10 7.75 1.40
N LEU A 13 5.55 7.14 0.32
CA LEU A 13 6.26 5.87 0.34
C LEU A 13 7.75 6.07 0.59
N ALA A 14 8.37 5.11 1.27
CA ALA A 14 9.81 4.95 1.19
C ALA A 14 10.19 4.45 -0.21
N GLU A 15 11.07 5.16 -0.90
CA GLU A 15 11.65 4.68 -2.16
C GLU A 15 12.60 3.50 -1.86
N PRO A 16 12.53 2.40 -2.60
CA PRO A 16 13.48 1.30 -2.45
C PRO A 16 14.88 1.75 -2.88
N ALA A 17 15.90 1.17 -2.22
CA ALA A 17 17.30 1.49 -2.50
C ALA A 17 17.74 1.10 -3.92
N ASP A 18 17.16 0.02 -4.46
CA ASP A 18 17.42 -0.47 -5.81
C ASP A 18 16.22 -0.12 -6.71
N GLY A 19 16.47 0.67 -7.75
CA GLY A 19 15.47 1.05 -8.74
C GLY A 19 15.29 -0.01 -9.83
N SER A 20 14.12 -0.02 -10.45
CA SER A 20 13.82 -0.80 -11.66
C SER A 20 13.48 0.14 -12.83
N PRO A 21 13.88 -0.17 -14.08
CA PRO A 21 13.39 0.56 -15.24
C PRO A 21 11.89 0.33 -15.52
N HIS A 22 11.29 -0.72 -14.95
CA HIS A 22 9.90 -1.10 -15.18
C HIS A 22 8.93 -0.46 -14.17
N VAL A 23 9.45 0.01 -13.03
CA VAL A 23 8.66 0.53 -11.91
C VAL A 23 9.26 1.84 -11.41
N GLY A 24 8.50 2.93 -11.52
CA GLY A 24 8.82 4.23 -10.96
C GLY A 24 8.15 4.46 -9.61
N PHE A 25 8.80 5.23 -8.74
CA PHE A 25 8.21 5.72 -7.50
C PHE A 25 7.95 7.23 -7.65
N ALA A 26 6.72 7.64 -7.33
CA ALA A 26 6.30 9.03 -7.25
C ALA A 26 5.95 9.37 -5.79
N GLU A 27 5.74 10.65 -5.49
CA GLU A 27 5.57 11.15 -4.12
C GLU A 27 4.56 10.34 -3.28
N ASN A 28 3.48 9.85 -3.88
CA ASN A 28 2.41 9.13 -3.18
C ASN A 28 2.15 7.71 -3.73
N GLY A 29 3.03 7.17 -4.59
CA GLY A 29 2.65 5.94 -5.29
C GLY A 29 3.73 5.31 -6.15
N VAL A 30 3.33 4.22 -6.78
CA VAL A 30 4.10 3.43 -7.73
C VAL A 30 3.51 3.63 -9.12
N VAL A 31 4.35 3.75 -10.14
CA VAL A 31 3.97 3.80 -11.55
C VAL A 31 4.60 2.62 -12.29
N PHE A 32 3.82 1.92 -13.11
CA PHE A 32 4.28 0.78 -13.91
C PHE A 32 4.53 1.23 -15.36
N HIS A 33 5.78 1.11 -15.81
CA HIS A 33 6.22 1.52 -17.15
C HIS A 33 6.20 0.39 -18.17
N THR A 34 6.14 -0.87 -17.71
CA THR A 34 6.14 -2.05 -18.58
C THR A 34 4.98 -2.96 -18.20
N GLU A 35 4.28 -3.52 -19.18
CA GLU A 35 3.27 -4.53 -18.89
C GLU A 35 3.95 -5.79 -18.36
N GLY A 36 3.50 -6.28 -17.20
CA GLY A 36 4.20 -7.30 -16.45
C GLY A 36 3.33 -7.93 -15.38
N TRP A 37 3.67 -9.15 -14.97
CA TRP A 37 3.12 -9.73 -13.75
C TRP A 37 3.96 -9.26 -12.57
N TYR A 38 3.35 -8.50 -11.68
CA TYR A 38 4.02 -7.99 -10.48
C TYR A 38 3.32 -8.47 -9.22
N GLU A 39 4.12 -8.68 -8.19
CA GLU A 39 3.68 -8.83 -6.81
C GLU A 39 3.83 -7.50 -6.08
N VAL A 40 2.80 -7.10 -5.35
CA VAL A 40 2.76 -5.87 -4.58
C VAL A 40 2.51 -6.23 -3.12
N LEU A 41 3.45 -5.86 -2.25
CA LEU A 41 3.30 -5.93 -0.81
C LEU A 41 3.09 -4.53 -0.26
N LEU A 42 2.04 -4.37 0.53
CA LEU A 42 1.78 -3.20 1.34
C LEU A 42 2.24 -3.52 2.76
N ASP A 43 3.04 -2.62 3.33
CA ASP A 43 3.48 -2.66 4.71
C ASP A 43 3.18 -1.31 5.37
N VAL A 44 2.33 -1.28 6.39
CA VAL A 44 1.99 -0.08 7.17
C VAL A 44 2.19 -0.36 8.65
N HIS A 45 3.08 0.41 9.30
CA HIS A 45 3.35 0.29 10.73
C HIS A 45 2.63 1.40 11.46
N TRP A 46 1.50 1.06 12.08
CA TRP A 46 0.75 1.95 12.94
C TRP A 46 1.36 1.98 14.34
N ASP A 47 1.25 3.10 15.05
CA ASP A 47 1.62 3.20 16.46
C ASP A 47 0.87 2.13 17.30
N PRO A 48 1.57 1.14 17.88
CA PRO A 48 0.94 0.05 18.63
C PRO A 48 0.38 0.49 19.99
N GLY A 49 0.76 1.69 20.48
CA GLY A 49 0.19 2.32 21.66
C GLY A 49 -1.21 2.89 21.40
N ALA A 50 -1.52 3.26 20.15
CA ALA A 50 -2.80 3.79 19.75
C ALA A 50 -3.82 2.67 19.49
N ARG A 51 -4.44 2.15 20.57
CA ARG A 51 -5.28 0.94 20.53
C ARG A 51 -6.77 1.18 20.28
N GLN A 52 -7.21 2.43 20.09
CA GLN A 52 -8.62 2.73 19.86
C GLN A 52 -8.95 2.84 18.36
N GLY A 53 -10.20 2.49 18.03
CA GLY A 53 -10.76 2.57 16.69
C GLY A 53 -10.28 1.48 15.73
N THR A 54 -10.45 1.74 14.45
CA THR A 54 -10.13 0.89 13.32
C THR A 54 -8.91 1.44 12.58
N ARG A 55 -8.11 0.56 12.01
CA ARG A 55 -7.05 0.89 11.05
C ARG A 55 -7.45 0.33 9.69
N PHE A 56 -7.40 1.18 8.69
CA PHE A 56 -7.69 0.82 7.32
C PHE A 56 -6.49 1.19 6.46
N SER A 57 -6.04 0.24 5.65
CA SER A 57 -5.07 0.49 4.58
C SER A 57 -5.57 -0.13 3.29
N HIS A 58 -5.34 0.56 2.19
CA HIS A 58 -5.67 0.05 0.87
C HIS A 58 -4.78 0.60 -0.23
N THR A 59 -4.69 -0.14 -1.33
CA THR A 59 -4.05 0.31 -2.55
C THR A 59 -5.09 0.91 -3.48
N LYS A 60 -5.12 2.22 -3.62
CA LYS A 60 -5.97 2.91 -4.57
C LYS A 60 -5.44 2.75 -5.99
N ILE A 61 -6.31 2.26 -6.87
CA ILE A 61 -6.12 2.27 -8.32
C ILE A 61 -7.11 3.28 -8.92
N PRO A 62 -6.66 4.32 -9.64
CA PRO A 62 -7.58 5.27 -10.26
C PRO A 62 -8.58 4.57 -11.20
N GLY A 63 -9.88 4.72 -10.90
CA GLY A 63 -10.96 4.19 -11.73
C GLY A 63 -11.17 2.67 -11.67
N GLN A 64 -10.53 1.96 -10.74
CA GLN A 64 -10.68 0.52 -10.57
C GLN A 64 -10.83 0.15 -9.09
N GLU A 65 -11.27 -1.08 -8.83
CA GLU A 65 -11.26 -1.64 -7.48
C GLU A 65 -9.83 -1.73 -6.94
N PRO A 66 -9.63 -1.52 -5.62
CA PRO A 66 -8.33 -1.64 -5.00
C PRO A 66 -7.79 -3.07 -5.09
N LEU A 67 -6.46 -3.20 -5.23
CA LEU A 67 -5.79 -4.50 -5.21
C LEU A 67 -5.87 -5.14 -3.83
N HIS A 68 -5.56 -4.36 -2.79
CA HIS A 68 -5.64 -4.74 -1.38
C HIS A 68 -6.50 -3.74 -0.63
N SER A 69 -7.33 -4.23 0.29
CA SER A 69 -8.06 -3.43 1.27
C SER A 69 -8.24 -4.25 2.53
N GLU A 70 -7.86 -3.69 3.69
CA GLU A 70 -8.14 -4.32 4.97
C GLU A 70 -8.47 -3.28 6.04
N ALA A 71 -9.56 -3.53 6.75
CA ALA A 71 -9.94 -2.84 7.97
C ALA A 71 -9.76 -3.81 9.16
N ILE A 72 -9.08 -3.36 10.21
CA ILE A 72 -8.81 -4.16 11.41
C ILE A 72 -8.91 -3.27 12.66
N ALA A 73 -9.44 -3.82 13.74
CA ALA A 73 -9.48 -3.12 15.02
C ALA A 73 -8.05 -2.86 15.53
N ALA A 74 -7.79 -1.65 16.04
CA ALA A 74 -6.44 -1.20 16.37
C ALA A 74 -5.82 -1.99 17.53
N ASP A 75 -6.63 -2.41 18.50
CA ASP A 75 -6.21 -3.26 19.61
C ASP A 75 -5.82 -4.67 19.14
N VAL A 76 -6.57 -5.24 18.19
CA VAL A 76 -6.28 -6.53 17.57
C VAL A 76 -4.99 -6.44 16.75
N LEU A 77 -4.83 -5.39 15.94
CA LEU A 77 -3.61 -5.16 15.17
C LEU A 77 -2.38 -5.01 16.08
N ALA A 78 -2.50 -4.25 17.17
CA ALA A 78 -1.43 -4.13 18.17
C ALA A 78 -1.08 -5.47 18.82
N GLN A 79 -2.07 -6.34 19.09
CA GLN A 79 -1.85 -7.64 19.72
C GLN A 79 -1.25 -8.68 18.77
N LEU A 80 -1.70 -8.71 17.51
CA LEU A 80 -1.31 -9.75 16.56
C LEU A 80 0.03 -9.48 15.90
N SER A 81 0.33 -8.22 15.63
CA SER A 81 1.46 -7.86 14.76
C SER A 81 2.20 -6.60 15.22
N ASP A 82 2.00 -6.17 16.47
CA ASP A 82 2.63 -4.97 17.02
C ASP A 82 2.38 -3.73 16.14
N GLY A 83 1.13 -3.59 15.66
CA GLY A 83 0.71 -2.45 14.82
C GLY A 83 1.01 -2.61 13.33
N ARG A 84 1.63 -3.72 12.90
CA ARG A 84 2.02 -3.95 11.50
C ARG A 84 0.89 -4.52 10.67
N GLN A 85 0.46 -3.80 9.66
CA GLN A 85 -0.53 -4.24 8.69
C GLN A 85 0.17 -4.63 7.39
N LEU A 86 0.06 -5.91 7.01
CA LEU A 86 0.77 -6.49 5.87
C LEU A 86 -0.25 -7.07 4.88
N LEU A 87 -0.28 -6.55 3.66
CA LEU A 87 -1.14 -7.05 2.59
C LEU A 87 -0.30 -7.45 1.39
N ARG A 88 -0.66 -8.56 0.74
CA ARG A 88 0.05 -9.09 -0.41
C ARG A 88 -0.94 -9.53 -1.47
N GLY A 89 -0.61 -9.24 -2.71
CA GLY A 89 -1.29 -9.78 -3.87
C GLY A 89 -0.50 -9.48 -5.12
N ASN A 90 -0.93 -10.06 -6.22
CA ASN A 90 -0.23 -9.97 -7.49
C ASN A 90 -1.26 -9.87 -8.61
N SER A 91 -0.89 -9.16 -9.67
CA SER A 91 -1.72 -8.98 -10.86
C SER A 91 -0.85 -8.55 -12.03
N ILE A 92 -1.48 -8.42 -13.20
CA ILE A 92 -0.85 -7.81 -14.36
C ILE A 92 -1.02 -6.29 -14.25
N PHE A 93 0.09 -5.58 -14.18
CA PHE A 93 0.15 -4.12 -14.17
C PHE A 93 0.87 -3.62 -15.41
N GLY A 94 0.63 -2.36 -15.78
CA GLY A 94 1.24 -1.77 -16.96
C GLY A 94 0.49 -0.55 -17.47
N PRO A 95 1.09 0.19 -18.42
CA PRO A 95 0.56 1.45 -18.93
C PRO A 95 -0.85 1.33 -19.55
N GLU A 96 -1.17 0.18 -20.16
CA GLU A 96 -2.46 -0.08 -20.83
C GLU A 96 -3.54 -0.66 -19.89
N ARG A 97 -3.23 -0.90 -18.62
CA ARG A 97 -4.16 -1.47 -17.62
C ARG A 97 -4.15 -0.63 -16.35
N THR A 98 -3.55 -1.16 -15.29
CA THR A 98 -3.31 -0.49 -14.03
C THR A 98 -1.91 0.09 -14.07
N SER A 99 -1.83 1.37 -14.41
CA SER A 99 -0.57 2.08 -14.59
C SER A 99 0.01 2.63 -13.30
N CYS A 100 -0.78 2.72 -12.22
CA CYS A 100 -0.30 3.21 -10.94
C CYS A 100 -1.06 2.64 -9.74
N LEU A 101 -0.40 2.68 -8.58
CA LEU A 101 -0.93 2.35 -7.27
C LEU A 101 -0.57 3.45 -6.28
N VAL A 102 -1.54 3.85 -5.46
CA VAL A 102 -1.34 4.79 -4.35
C VAL A 102 -1.68 4.06 -3.05
N LEU A 103 -0.85 4.22 -2.02
CA LEU A 103 -1.18 3.75 -0.68
C LEU A 103 -1.99 4.82 0.04
N GLU A 104 -3.20 4.49 0.45
CA GLU A 104 -4.01 5.36 1.31
C GLU A 104 -4.33 4.63 2.61
N VAL A 105 -4.37 5.40 3.69
CA VAL A 105 -4.74 4.89 5.01
C VAL A 105 -5.83 5.75 5.64
N TRP A 106 -6.55 5.16 6.59
CA TRP A 106 -7.62 5.81 7.33
C TRP A 106 -7.74 5.19 8.73
N GLN A 107 -8.23 5.98 9.69
CA GLN A 107 -8.46 5.56 11.07
C GLN A 107 -9.57 6.40 11.71
N ASP A 108 -10.25 5.91 12.75
CA ASP A 108 -11.35 6.59 13.44
C ASP A 108 -11.23 6.62 14.98
N SER A 109 -10.01 6.63 15.50
CA SER A 109 -9.76 6.67 16.95
C SER A 109 -10.22 7.95 17.65
N GLY A 110 -10.63 8.98 16.90
CA GLY A 110 -10.98 10.31 17.43
C GLY A 110 -9.79 11.25 17.57
N ASP A 111 -8.58 10.72 17.71
CA ASP A 111 -7.33 11.48 17.81
C ASP A 111 -6.42 11.23 16.59
N PRO A 112 -5.44 12.13 16.29
CA PRO A 112 -4.48 11.87 15.22
C PRO A 112 -3.48 10.77 15.63
N VAL A 113 -3.40 9.70 14.83
CA VAL A 113 -2.54 8.51 15.07
C VAL A 113 -1.28 8.57 14.22
N SER A 114 -0.16 8.09 14.74
CA SER A 114 1.08 8.01 13.98
C SER A 114 1.15 6.72 13.14
N VAL A 115 1.60 6.87 11.89
CA VAL A 115 2.16 5.79 11.07
C VAL A 115 3.67 5.98 11.08
N GLU A 116 4.40 5.00 11.62
CA GLU A 116 5.86 5.04 11.79
C GLU A 116 6.55 4.90 10.43
N THR A 117 6.19 3.85 9.69
CA THR A 117 6.68 3.58 8.34
C THR A 117 5.57 3.05 7.46
N ALA A 118 5.69 3.31 6.15
CA ALA A 118 4.87 2.64 5.17
C ALA A 118 5.64 2.43 3.86
N ALA A 119 5.38 1.30 3.21
CA ALA A 119 5.99 0.93 1.95
C ALA A 119 4.99 0.23 1.02
N LEU A 120 5.15 0.48 -0.27
CA LEU A 120 4.66 -0.41 -1.33
C LEU A 120 5.89 -1.05 -1.96
N ILE A 121 6.09 -2.33 -1.67
CA ILE A 121 7.20 -3.11 -2.22
C ILE A 121 6.68 -3.83 -3.45
N VAL A 122 7.33 -3.60 -4.59
CA VAL A 122 6.97 -4.21 -5.85
C VAL A 122 8.04 -5.21 -6.26
N ARG A 123 7.61 -6.41 -6.63
CA ARG A 123 8.47 -7.46 -7.15
C ARG A 123 8.03 -7.85 -8.55
N GLU A 124 8.99 -7.91 -9.45
CA GLU A 124 8.81 -8.36 -10.82
C GLU A 124 8.79 -9.88 -10.87
N LEU A 125 7.64 -10.46 -11.20
CA LEU A 125 7.50 -11.92 -11.33
C LEU A 125 7.75 -12.36 -12.78
N SER A 126 7.20 -11.61 -13.75
CA SER A 126 7.39 -11.85 -15.18
C SER A 126 7.23 -10.53 -15.93
N VAL A 127 8.34 -9.89 -16.28
CA VAL A 127 8.37 -8.56 -16.93
C VAL A 127 9.42 -8.58 -18.07
N PRO A 128 9.03 -8.29 -19.32
CA PRO A 128 7.67 -8.03 -19.78
C PRO A 128 6.80 -9.30 -19.72
N TRP A 129 5.49 -9.12 -19.55
CA TRP A 129 4.53 -10.22 -19.66
C TRP A 129 4.06 -10.37 -21.11
N THR A 130 4.09 -11.60 -21.62
CA THR A 130 3.58 -11.95 -22.95
C THR A 130 2.42 -12.94 -22.81
N PRO A 131 1.18 -12.59 -23.21
CA PRO A 131 0.07 -13.54 -23.18
C PRO A 131 0.31 -14.70 -24.17
N GLY A 132 0.26 -15.94 -23.68
CA GLY A 132 0.16 -17.14 -24.53
C GLY A 132 1.47 -17.68 -25.11
N GLY A 133 2.47 -17.95 -24.26
CA GLY A 133 3.59 -18.82 -24.66
C GLY A 133 3.14 -20.21 -25.10
#